data_AF-A0A1F2U7I3-F1
#
_entry.id   AF-A0A1F2U7I3-F1
#
_cell.length_a   1.000
_cell.length_b   1.000
_cell.length_c   1.000
_cell.angle_alpha   90.00
_cell.angle_beta   90.00
_cell.angle_gamma   90.00
#
_symmetry.space_group_name_H-M   'P 1'
#
loop_
_entity.id
_entity.type
_entity.pdbx_description
1 polymer ?
#
loop_
_entity_poly.entity_id
_entity_poly.type
_entity_poly.pdbx_seq_one_letter_code
_entity_poly.pdbx_strand_id
1 'polypeptide(L)'
;MPTFPEWWNWDLSFTGHAELRMEQRGVTEVEVRAMLERAARFEPNVVEGRFMIHVRHLESSWIVIVEPDADAKLLVVVTVYGVSE
;
A
#
# COMPACT_ATOMS: atom_id res chain seq x y z
N MET A 1 -8.84 5.90 16.33
CA MET A 1 -8.60 5.38 14.97
C MET A 1 -7.74 6.40 14.25
N PRO A 2 -6.71 5.99 13.50
CA PRO A 2 -5.97 6.94 12.67
C PRO A 2 -6.94 7.59 11.69
N THR A 3 -6.94 8.91 11.60
CA THR A 3 -7.70 9.61 10.56
C THR A 3 -6.88 9.53 9.28
N PHE A 4 -7.22 8.61 8.40
CA PHE A 4 -6.62 8.54 7.08
C PHE A 4 -7.14 9.68 6.18
N PRO A 5 -6.36 10.14 5.19
CA PRO A 5 -6.79 11.21 4.28
C PRO A 5 -7.94 10.76 3.36
N GLU A 6 -8.56 11.71 2.66
CA GLU A 6 -9.69 11.45 1.75
C GLU A 6 -9.39 10.34 0.74
N TRP A 7 -8.18 10.36 0.16
CA TRP A 7 -7.73 9.40 -0.84
C TRP A 7 -7.67 7.95 -0.37
N TRP A 8 -7.79 7.71 0.94
CA TRP A 8 -7.86 6.36 1.50
C TRP A 8 -9.10 5.58 1.08
N ASN A 9 -10.16 6.28 0.67
CA ASN A 9 -11.41 5.67 0.23
C ASN A 9 -11.50 5.53 -1.30
N TRP A 10 -10.43 5.83 -2.03
CA TRP A 10 -10.39 5.71 -3.48
C TRP A 10 -10.12 4.26 -3.90
N ASP A 11 -10.49 3.94 -5.14
CA ASP A 11 -10.25 2.61 -5.69
C ASP A 11 -8.75 2.33 -5.86
N LEU A 12 -8.35 1.07 -5.61
CA LEU A 12 -6.97 0.64 -5.77
C LEU A 12 -6.64 0.40 -7.24
N SER A 13 -5.46 0.85 -7.64
CA SER A 13 -4.82 0.48 -8.91
C SER A 13 -3.43 -0.07 -8.64
N PHE A 14 -2.98 -1.05 -9.42
CA PHE A 14 -1.67 -1.66 -9.27
C PHE A 14 -0.81 -1.32 -10.47
N THR A 15 0.38 -0.79 -10.22
CA THR A 15 1.35 -0.60 -11.31
C THR A 15 1.93 -1.95 -11.74
N GLY A 16 2.36 -2.07 -13.01
CA GLY A 16 3.08 -3.27 -13.45
C GLY A 16 4.35 -3.56 -12.63
N HIS A 17 4.96 -2.52 -12.02
CA HIS A 17 6.02 -2.72 -11.05
C HIS A 17 5.54 -3.42 -9.77
N ALA A 18 4.39 -3.00 -9.23
CA ALA A 18 3.80 -3.63 -8.05
C ALA A 18 3.43 -5.09 -8.30
N GLU A 19 2.80 -5.39 -9.43
CA GLU A 19 2.40 -6.75 -9.82
C GLU A 19 3.61 -7.71 -9.87
N LEU A 20 4.69 -7.31 -10.56
CA LEU A 20 5.93 -8.09 -10.64
C LEU A 20 6.53 -8.35 -9.25
N ARG A 21 6.47 -7.36 -8.37
CA ARG A 21 7.01 -7.46 -7.00
C ARG A 21 6.15 -8.33 -6.10
N MET A 22 4.84 -8.26 -6.27
CA MET A 22 3.87 -9.09 -5.58
C MET A 22 4.05 -10.56 -5.95
N GLU A 23 4.19 -10.87 -7.24
CA GLU A 23 4.49 -12.22 -7.72
C GLU A 23 5.79 -12.77 -7.11
N GLN A 24 6.88 -11.99 -7.15
CA GLN A 24 8.17 -12.35 -6.56
C GLN A 24 8.10 -12.62 -5.05
N ARG A 25 7.13 -12.05 -4.35
CA ARG A 25 6.96 -12.12 -2.90
C ARG A 25 5.83 -13.07 -2.48
N GLY A 26 5.15 -13.69 -3.45
CA GLY A 26 4.01 -14.57 -3.19
C GLY A 26 2.81 -13.85 -2.56
N VAL A 27 2.59 -12.58 -2.89
CA VAL A 27 1.46 -11.77 -2.38
C VAL A 27 0.49 -11.49 -3.53
N THR A 28 -0.80 -11.64 -3.28
CA THR A 28 -1.88 -11.37 -4.24
C THR A 28 -2.52 -10.00 -4.03
N GLU A 29 -3.24 -9.47 -5.02
CA GLU A 29 -4.00 -8.22 -4.87
C GLU A 29 -5.03 -8.28 -3.73
N VAL A 30 -5.68 -9.44 -3.57
CA VAL A 30 -6.65 -9.68 -2.49
C VAL A 30 -5.99 -9.54 -1.13
N GLU A 31 -4.77 -10.07 -0.97
CA GLU A 31 -4.01 -9.93 0.27
C GLU A 31 -3.56 -8.50 0.51
N VAL A 32 -3.11 -7.76 -0.52
CA VAL A 32 -2.77 -6.33 -0.36
C VAL A 32 -3.98 -5.52 0.07
N ARG A 33 -5.17 -5.78 -0.51
CA ARG A 33 -6.41 -5.11 -0.10
C ARG A 33 -6.73 -5.41 1.36
N ALA A 34 -6.67 -6.68 1.78
CA ALA A 34 -6.91 -7.08 3.16
C ALA A 34 -5.86 -6.50 4.14
N MET A 35 -4.61 -6.32 3.70
CA MET A 35 -3.57 -5.63 4.47
C MET A 35 -3.93 -4.16 4.69
N LEU A 36 -4.32 -3.45 3.63
CA LEU A 36 -4.68 -2.03 3.68
C LEU A 36 -5.91 -1.80 4.55
N GLU A 37 -6.94 -2.66 4.50
CA GLU A 37 -8.11 -2.57 5.39
C GLU A 37 -7.75 -2.60 6.89
N ARG A 38 -6.59 -3.18 7.23
CA ARG A 38 -6.07 -3.28 8.60
C ARG A 38 -4.93 -2.31 8.88
N ALA A 39 -4.71 -1.33 8.01
CA ALA A 39 -3.62 -0.37 8.15
C ALA A 39 -3.72 0.39 9.47
N ALA A 40 -2.58 0.46 10.18
CA ALA A 40 -2.51 1.09 11.49
C ALA A 40 -1.97 2.52 11.44
N ARG A 41 -1.11 2.81 10.45
CA ARG A 41 -0.48 4.13 10.28
C ARG A 41 -0.01 4.31 8.84
N PHE A 42 0.14 5.56 8.45
CA PHE A 42 0.84 5.94 7.24
C PHE A 42 1.83 7.07 7.54
N GLU A 43 2.85 7.20 6.70
CA GLU A 43 3.82 8.29 6.77
C GLU A 43 4.30 8.69 5.37
N PRO A 44 4.82 9.91 5.18
CA PRO A 44 5.42 10.32 3.91
C PRO A 44 6.59 9.42 3.52
N ASN A 45 6.70 9.11 2.23
CA ASN A 45 7.87 8.46 1.65
C ASN A 45 8.94 9.51 1.27
N VAL A 46 10.16 9.05 0.98
CA VAL A 46 11.25 9.92 0.47
C VAL A 46 10.91 10.53 -0.90
N VAL A 47 10.08 9.85 -1.69
CA VAL A 47 9.53 10.39 -2.93
C VAL A 47 8.26 11.18 -2.59
N GLU A 48 8.24 12.47 -2.95
CA GLU A 48 7.09 13.35 -2.75
C GLU A 48 5.83 12.78 -3.40
N GLY A 49 4.67 12.96 -2.74
CA GLY A 49 3.39 12.42 -3.19
C GLY A 49 3.17 10.93 -2.85
N ARG A 50 4.20 10.21 -2.39
CA ARG A 50 4.08 8.82 -1.96
C ARG A 50 3.99 8.69 -0.44
N PHE A 51 3.29 7.64 -0.01
CA PHE A 51 3.08 7.32 1.38
C PHE A 51 3.42 5.86 1.65
N MET A 52 4.08 5.61 2.78
CA MET A 52 4.30 4.28 3.32
C MET A 52 3.14 3.94 4.24
N ILE A 53 2.42 2.88 3.90
CA ILE A 53 1.36 2.32 4.74
C ILE A 53 1.95 1.14 5.51
N HIS A 54 1.88 1.21 6.83
CA HIS A 54 2.33 0.12 7.70
C HIS A 54 1.17 -0.82 7.95
N VAL A 55 1.38 -2.07 7.55
CA VAL A 55 0.38 -3.13 7.61
C VAL A 55 0.98 -4.39 8.21
N ARG A 56 0.12 -5.34 8.59
CA ARG A 56 0.52 -6.67 9.03
C ARG A 56 -0.09 -7.73 8.12
N HIS A 57 0.69 -8.76 7.84
CA HIS A 57 0.25 -9.93 7.07
C HIS A 57 0.96 -11.17 7.58
N LEU A 58 0.19 -12.21 7.90
CA LEU A 58 0.69 -13.48 8.46
C LEU A 58 1.69 -13.25 9.60
N GLU A 59 1.30 -12.40 10.57
CA GLU A 59 2.10 -12.01 11.75
C GLU A 59 3.39 -11.21 11.44
N SER A 60 3.72 -11.02 10.17
CA SER A 60 4.88 -10.25 9.74
C SER A 60 4.50 -8.79 9.48
N SER A 61 5.46 -7.90 9.67
CA SER A 61 5.33 -6.48 9.34
C SER A 61 5.62 -6.25 7.86
N TRP A 62 4.79 -5.42 7.22
CA TRP A 62 4.91 -5.10 5.79
C TRP A 62 4.70 -3.61 5.55
N ILE A 63 5.25 -3.14 4.44
CA ILE A 63 5.04 -1.80 3.92
C ILE A 63 4.41 -1.89 2.54
N VAL A 64 3.32 -1.15 2.36
CA VAL A 64 2.73 -0.87 1.05
C VAL A 64 3.04 0.59 0.73
N ILE A 65 3.71 0.84 -0.39
CA ILE A 65 3.91 2.22 -0.88
C ILE A 65 2.75 2.55 -1.81
N VAL A 66 2.05 3.64 -1.50
CA VAL A 66 0.93 4.15 -2.30
C VAL A 66 1.19 5.57 -2.79
N GLU A 67 0.59 5.92 -3.91
CA GLU A 67 0.58 7.24 -4.52
C GLU A 67 -0.86 7.62 -4.86
N PRO A 68 -1.45 8.64 -4.22
CA PRO A 68 -2.78 9.12 -4.58
C PRO A 68 -2.75 9.85 -5.93
N ASP A 69 -3.51 9.34 -6.91
CA ASP A 69 -3.77 10.02 -8.17
C ASP A 69 -5.09 10.79 -8.04
N ALA A 70 -4.98 12.10 -7.82
CA ALA A 70 -6.14 12.97 -7.62
C ALA A 70 -6.98 13.20 -8.87
N ASP A 71 -6.36 13.10 -10.05
CA ASP A 71 -7.01 13.29 -11.34
C ASP A 71 -7.86 12.07 -11.71
N ALA A 72 -7.30 10.87 -11.52
CA ALA A 72 -8.00 9.61 -11.73
C ALA A 72 -8.89 9.18 -10.54
N LYS A 73 -8.71 9.80 -9.37
CA LYS A 73 -9.32 9.38 -8.10
C LYS A 73 -9.01 7.93 -7.77
N LEU A 74 -7.73 7.56 -7.88
CA LEU A 74 -7.21 6.23 -7.59
C LEU A 74 -6.13 6.28 -6.52
N LEU A 75 -6.07 5.25 -5.68
CA LEU A 75 -4.95 5.00 -4.79
C LEU A 75 -4.02 3.98 -5.45
N VAL A 76 -2.95 4.46 -6.04
CA VAL A 76 -2.04 3.63 -6.84
C VAL A 76 -1.05 2.92 -5.92
N VAL A 77 -1.05 1.59 -5.94
CA VAL A 77 -0.07 0.75 -5.27
C VAL A 77 1.19 0.71 -6.13
N VAL A 78 2.27 1.28 -5.58
CA VAL A 78 3.58 1.38 -6.23
C VAL A 78 4.40 0.13 -5.96
N THR A 79 4.45 -0.35 -4.71
CA THR A 79 5.14 -1.60 -4.36
C THR A 79 4.70 -2.12 -2.98
N VAL A 80 4.94 -3.40 -2.72
CA VAL A 80 4.63 -4.07 -1.43
C VAL A 80 5.81 -4.92 -1.00
N TYR A 81 6.33 -4.73 0.22
CA TYR A 81 7.47 -5.51 0.71
C TYR A 81 7.39 -5.80 2.22
N GLY A 82 7.88 -6.96 2.63
CA GLY A 82 8.03 -7.32 4.03
C GLY A 82 9.19 -6.55 4.66
N VAL A 83 9.06 -6.22 5.93
CA VAL A 83 10.15 -5.68 6.75
C VAL A 83 10.54 -6.72 7.79
N SER A 84 11.81 -7.09 7.79
CA SER A 84 12.41 -7.85 8.89
C SER A 84 12.69 -6.86 10.03
N GLU A 85 12.40 -7.26 11.27
CA GLU A 85 12.89 -6.54 12.46
C GLU A 85 14.42 -6.56 12.54
#